data_AF-A0A4Q3T8R7-F1
#
_entry.id   AF-A0A4Q3T8R7-F1
#
_cell.length_a   1.000
_cell.length_b   1.000
_cell.length_c   1.000
_cell.angle_alpha   90.00
_cell.angle_beta   90.00
_cell.angle_gamma   90.00
#
_symmetry.space_group_name_H-M   'P 1'
#
loop_
_entity.id
_entity.type
_entity.pdbx_description
1 polymer ?
#
loop_
_entity_poly.entity_id
_entity_poly.type
_entity_poly.pdbx_seq_one_letter_code
_entity_poly.pdbx_strand_id
1 'polypeptide(L)'
;MRVERAYYNAPGLPAQWFLTREEACAGGAAIAEAYAQSVDQDPYYDSHIIGWGLDAQNNCFMDNKRSVWSGGPEGYWIHTYHLWGLFQEQTRQTNSPACYTVKQIDRRGALPNICKSPGKGNPIFPLTGNKREDVDLRIRTGGKSLVLVYDSADAAPMTAGAIRPPAVKPPGAGALWSSTLHRRVVVQLPGKGALVGRGDGRTVHFAGNGSSDTFIADADTNDRLTRVEGVFRYYDASAKTLETFDDKGKLTSIHWATGESVTLGYSASANSLAPAAGYLTHALDTSGRTVTFAYQLPAGADPATGALLSSITDAQGQMLVLGYDSSRNLASLAWADGRTRQFHYENSSFP
;
A
#
# COMPACT_ATOMS: atom_id res chain seq x y z
N MET A 1 -13.04 -6.69 -12.73
CA MET A 1 -14.47 -7.03 -12.92
C MET A 1 -15.03 -7.40 -11.56
N ARG A 2 -15.99 -6.62 -11.05
CA ARG A 2 -16.67 -6.91 -9.78
C ARG A 2 -17.73 -7.97 -10.08
N VAL A 3 -17.66 -9.12 -9.43
CA VAL A 3 -18.77 -10.09 -9.45
C VAL A 3 -19.31 -10.10 -8.03
N GLU A 4 -20.49 -9.54 -7.85
CA GLU A 4 -21.18 -9.47 -6.57
C GLU A 4 -21.79 -10.85 -6.30
N ARG A 5 -21.13 -11.67 -5.48
CA ARG A 5 -21.68 -12.98 -5.12
C ARG A 5 -22.42 -12.91 -3.79
N ALA A 6 -23.67 -13.35 -3.81
CA ALA A 6 -24.49 -13.48 -2.61
C ALA A 6 -24.38 -14.91 -2.04
N TYR A 7 -24.42 -14.99 -0.70
CA TYR A 7 -24.18 -16.19 0.10
C TYR A 7 -25.45 -16.54 0.87
N TYR A 8 -25.91 -17.80 0.80
CA TYR A 8 -27.04 -18.30 1.58
C TYR A 8 -26.55 -19.26 2.67
N ASN A 9 -26.91 -19.00 3.93
CA ASN A 9 -26.51 -19.83 5.07
C ASN A 9 -27.70 -20.13 5.98
N ALA A 10 -28.37 -21.25 5.70
CA ALA A 10 -29.35 -21.83 6.60
C ALA A 10 -28.71 -22.99 7.40
N PRO A 11 -29.05 -23.16 8.69
CA PRO A 11 -28.56 -24.28 9.49
C PRO A 11 -28.94 -25.63 8.86
N GLY A 12 -27.95 -26.51 8.65
CA GLY A 12 -28.17 -27.87 8.15
C GLY A 12 -28.17 -28.04 6.63
N LEU A 13 -27.95 -26.97 5.85
CA LEU A 13 -27.88 -27.02 4.38
C LEU A 13 -26.49 -26.62 3.86
N PRO A 14 -26.03 -27.19 2.73
CA PRO A 14 -24.75 -26.83 2.15
C PRO A 14 -24.79 -25.39 1.64
N ALA A 15 -23.82 -24.59 2.07
CA ALA A 15 -23.68 -23.22 1.61
C ALA A 15 -23.46 -23.17 0.10
N GLN A 16 -24.27 -22.39 -0.61
CA GLN A 16 -24.18 -22.19 -2.05
C GLN A 16 -23.88 -20.73 -2.38
N TRP A 17 -23.10 -20.54 -3.45
CA TRP A 17 -22.67 -19.24 -3.96
C TRP A 17 -23.38 -18.95 -5.28
N PHE A 18 -23.90 -17.73 -5.41
CA PHE A 18 -24.63 -17.29 -6.60
C PHE A 18 -23.94 -16.06 -7.23
N LEU A 19 -24.09 -15.86 -8.53
CA LEU A 19 -23.39 -14.78 -9.26
C LEU A 19 -24.11 -13.45 -9.18
N THR A 20 -25.41 -13.46 -8.89
CA THR A 20 -26.19 -12.26 -8.58
C THR A 20 -27.03 -12.47 -7.32
N ARG A 21 -27.56 -11.37 -6.77
CA ARG A 21 -28.46 -11.40 -5.61
C ARG A 21 -29.80 -12.04 -5.97
N GLU A 22 -30.27 -11.84 -7.19
CA GLU A 22 -31.49 -12.44 -7.74
C GLU A 22 -31.35 -13.96 -7.84
N GLU A 23 -30.21 -14.45 -8.33
CA GLU A 23 -29.91 -15.90 -8.38
C GLU A 23 -29.83 -16.50 -6.97
N ALA A 24 -29.27 -15.77 -6.02
CA ALA A 24 -29.20 -16.21 -4.62
C ALA A 24 -30.58 -16.28 -3.96
N CYS A 25 -31.45 -15.32 -4.26
CA CYS A 25 -32.83 -15.35 -3.85
C CYS A 25 -33.60 -16.53 -4.46
N ALA A 26 -33.41 -16.79 -5.75
CA ALA A 26 -34.04 -17.93 -6.43
C ALA A 26 -33.53 -19.28 -5.86
N GLY A 27 -32.22 -19.40 -5.62
CA GLY A 27 -31.64 -20.61 -5.03
C GLY A 27 -32.07 -20.83 -3.57
N GLY A 28 -32.15 -19.76 -2.77
CA GLY A 28 -32.67 -19.80 -1.41
C GLY A 28 -34.15 -20.21 -1.36
N ALA A 29 -34.96 -19.79 -2.32
CA ALA A 29 -36.37 -20.18 -2.44
C ALA A 29 -36.54 -21.67 -2.76
N ALA A 30 -35.75 -22.21 -3.70
CA ALA A 30 -35.78 -23.65 -4.02
C ALA A 30 -35.35 -24.53 -2.83
N ILE A 31 -34.40 -24.05 -2.02
CA ILE A 31 -33.96 -24.71 -0.80
C ILE A 31 -35.02 -24.60 0.31
N ALA A 32 -35.69 -23.45 0.42
CA ALA A 32 -36.81 -23.26 1.34
C ALA A 32 -38.03 -24.11 0.97
N GLU A 33 -38.26 -24.37 -0.31
CA GLU A 33 -39.29 -25.30 -0.80
C GLU A 33 -38.98 -26.73 -0.36
N ALA A 34 -37.75 -27.19 -0.59
CA ALA A 34 -37.29 -28.49 -0.13
C ALA A 34 -37.36 -28.64 1.40
N TYR A 35 -37.07 -27.56 2.15
CA TYR A 35 -37.21 -27.54 3.60
C TYR A 35 -38.68 -27.53 4.03
N ALA A 36 -39.55 -26.71 3.43
CA ALA A 36 -40.98 -26.65 3.74
C ALA A 36 -41.66 -28.02 3.52
N GLN A 37 -41.34 -28.70 2.41
CA GLN A 37 -41.80 -30.08 2.16
C GLN A 37 -41.27 -31.10 3.19
N SER A 38 -40.15 -30.81 3.87
CA SER A 38 -39.57 -31.67 4.89
C SER A 38 -40.08 -31.39 6.32
N VAL A 39 -40.59 -30.18 6.60
CA VAL A 39 -40.95 -29.73 7.96
C VAL A 39 -42.46 -29.56 8.16
N ASP A 40 -43.24 -29.24 7.12
CA ASP A 40 -44.72 -29.27 7.17
C ASP A 40 -45.20 -30.72 6.89
N GLN A 41 -45.17 -31.57 7.92
CA GLN A 41 -45.91 -32.85 7.93
C GLN A 41 -47.28 -32.72 8.61
N ASP A 42 -47.83 -31.51 8.69
CA ASP A 42 -49.15 -31.28 9.30
C ASP A 42 -50.25 -31.76 8.33
N PRO A 43 -51.02 -32.81 8.66
CA PRO A 43 -52.03 -33.38 7.76
C PRO A 43 -53.22 -32.45 7.49
N TYR A 44 -53.31 -31.30 8.15
CA TYR A 44 -54.43 -30.37 8.03
C TYR A 44 -54.22 -29.20 7.04
N TYR A 45 -52.97 -28.92 6.67
CA TYR A 45 -52.62 -27.78 5.83
C TYR A 45 -51.76 -28.20 4.64
N ASP A 46 -52.12 -27.71 3.46
CA ASP A 46 -51.27 -27.82 2.27
C ASP A 46 -50.58 -26.48 2.03
N SER A 47 -49.25 -26.47 2.05
CA SER A 47 -48.42 -25.27 1.94
C SER A 47 -47.55 -25.33 0.69
N HIS A 48 -47.67 -24.31 -0.16
CA HIS A 48 -46.92 -24.19 -1.40
C HIS A 48 -46.32 -22.80 -1.52
N ILE A 49 -45.06 -22.73 -1.96
CA ILE A 49 -44.45 -21.47 -2.34
C ILE A 49 -45.04 -21.05 -3.68
N ILE A 50 -45.59 -19.85 -3.74
CA ILE A 50 -46.28 -19.33 -4.94
C ILE A 50 -45.55 -18.16 -5.59
N GLY A 51 -44.53 -17.62 -4.92
CA GLY A 51 -43.73 -16.52 -5.44
C GLY A 51 -42.51 -16.24 -4.58
N TRP A 52 -41.50 -15.66 -5.20
CA TRP A 52 -40.31 -15.13 -4.54
C TRP A 52 -39.71 -14.02 -5.38
N GLY A 53 -38.95 -13.13 -4.76
CA GLY A 53 -38.32 -12.03 -5.47
C GLY A 53 -37.60 -11.06 -4.56
N LEU A 54 -37.23 -9.92 -5.14
CA LEU A 54 -36.72 -8.76 -4.42
C LEU A 54 -37.85 -7.75 -4.28
N ASP A 55 -38.05 -7.23 -3.08
CA ASP A 55 -38.96 -6.10 -2.86
C ASP A 55 -38.36 -4.79 -3.42
N ALA A 56 -39.13 -3.70 -3.36
CA ALA A 56 -38.69 -2.39 -3.84
C ALA A 56 -37.48 -1.82 -3.06
N GLN A 57 -37.15 -2.41 -1.91
CA GLN A 57 -36.01 -2.08 -1.07
C GLN A 57 -34.87 -3.11 -1.23
N ASN A 58 -34.94 -3.95 -2.26
CA ASN A 58 -33.96 -4.98 -2.61
C ASN A 58 -33.83 -6.11 -1.58
N ASN A 59 -34.82 -6.34 -0.71
CA ASN A 59 -34.81 -7.46 0.23
C ASN A 59 -35.45 -8.70 -0.38
N CYS A 60 -34.86 -9.85 -0.08
CA CYS A 60 -35.39 -11.13 -0.51
C CYS A 60 -36.69 -11.46 0.26
N PHE A 61 -37.76 -11.73 -0.46
CA PHE A 61 -39.02 -12.21 0.11
C PHE A 61 -39.47 -13.51 -0.56
N MET A 62 -40.30 -14.26 0.16
CA MET A 62 -40.94 -15.47 -0.30
C MET A 62 -42.40 -15.47 0.13
N ASP A 63 -43.29 -15.78 -0.80
CA ASP A 63 -44.72 -15.89 -0.58
C ASP A 63 -45.12 -17.37 -0.47
N ASN A 64 -45.66 -17.72 0.70
CA ASN A 64 -46.18 -19.06 0.95
C ASN A 64 -47.71 -18.99 1.01
N LYS A 65 -48.38 -19.79 0.17
CA LYS A 65 -49.82 -20.00 0.21
C LYS A 65 -50.13 -21.23 1.07
N ARG A 66 -50.85 -21.02 2.17
CA ARG A 66 -51.46 -22.11 2.95
C ARG A 66 -52.94 -22.25 2.63
N SER A 67 -53.36 -23.49 2.42
CA SER A 67 -54.77 -23.88 2.29
C SER A 67 -55.12 -24.93 3.33
N VAL A 68 -56.38 -24.93 3.80
CA VAL A 68 -56.86 -25.88 4.81
C VAL A 68 -57.68 -26.97 4.14
N TRP A 69 -57.39 -28.23 4.43
CA TRP A 69 -58.20 -29.36 3.97
C TRP A 69 -59.40 -29.55 4.90
N SER A 70 -60.39 -28.68 4.82
CA SER A 70 -61.68 -28.89 5.49
C SER A 70 -62.80 -28.58 4.50
N GLY A 71 -63.67 -29.56 4.24
CA GLY A 71 -64.72 -29.57 3.19
C GLY A 71 -65.80 -28.49 3.27
N GLY A 72 -65.39 -27.22 3.24
CA GLY A 72 -66.16 -26.00 3.04
C GLY A 72 -65.40 -25.07 2.07
N PRO A 73 -65.93 -23.87 1.74
CA PRO A 73 -65.33 -23.01 0.71
C PRO A 73 -63.87 -22.67 1.06
N GLU A 74 -62.95 -22.97 0.14
CA GLU A 74 -61.49 -22.90 0.31
C GLU A 74 -61.03 -21.50 0.74
N GLY A 75 -60.74 -21.33 2.02
CA GLY A 75 -59.99 -20.19 2.52
C GLY A 75 -58.50 -20.42 2.32
N TYR A 76 -57.83 -19.58 1.52
CA TYR A 76 -56.37 -19.56 1.43
C TYR A 76 -55.83 -18.28 2.05
N TRP A 77 -54.64 -18.38 2.64
CA TRP A 77 -53.89 -17.24 3.17
C TRP A 77 -52.51 -17.22 2.54
N ILE A 78 -52.06 -16.03 2.13
CA ILE A 78 -50.70 -15.82 1.63
C ILE A 78 -49.92 -15.13 2.74
N HIS A 79 -48.83 -15.76 3.18
CA HIS A 79 -47.87 -15.15 4.09
C HIS A 79 -46.60 -14.81 3.33
N THR A 80 -46.24 -13.53 3.33
CA THR A 80 -44.96 -13.03 2.82
C THR A 80 -43.94 -13.06 3.95
N TYR A 81 -42.89 -13.86 3.79
CA TYR A 81 -41.77 -13.93 4.71
C TYR A 81 -40.58 -13.18 4.12
N HIS A 82 -40.04 -12.23 4.88
CA HIS A 82 -38.79 -11.58 4.52
C HIS A 82 -37.62 -12.37 5.13
N LEU A 83 -36.68 -12.77 4.28
CA LEU A 83 -35.54 -13.64 4.65
C LEU A 83 -34.39 -12.81 5.27
N TRP A 84 -34.69 -12.05 6.32
CA TRP A 84 -33.73 -11.19 7.01
C TRP A 84 -32.62 -12.04 7.65
N GLY A 85 -31.36 -11.73 7.33
CA GLY A 85 -30.18 -12.33 7.96
C GLY A 85 -29.65 -13.63 7.33
N LEU A 86 -30.33 -14.18 6.31
CA LEU A 86 -29.84 -15.38 5.59
C LEU A 86 -28.82 -15.06 4.48
N PHE A 87 -28.73 -13.79 4.09
CA PHE A 87 -27.78 -13.30 3.09
C PHE A 87 -26.79 -12.34 3.73
N GLN A 88 -25.51 -12.73 3.75
CA GLN A 88 -24.42 -11.80 4.06
C GLN A 88 -23.70 -11.44 2.77
N GLU A 89 -23.57 -10.15 2.47
CA GLU A 89 -22.67 -9.67 1.43
C GLU A 89 -21.23 -9.84 1.93
N GLN A 90 -20.57 -10.92 1.51
CA GLN A 90 -19.14 -11.07 1.67
C GLN A 90 -18.44 -10.80 0.35
N THR A 91 -17.63 -9.75 0.30
CA THR A 91 -16.74 -9.46 -0.81
C THR A 91 -15.53 -10.40 -0.75
N ARG A 92 -15.65 -11.59 -1.36
CA ARG A 92 -14.52 -12.50 -1.56
C ARG A 92 -13.97 -12.32 -2.97
N GLN A 93 -12.74 -11.79 -3.09
CA GLN A 93 -11.97 -11.94 -4.32
C GLN A 93 -11.36 -13.35 -4.35
N THR A 94 -11.91 -14.25 -5.16
CA THR A 94 -11.15 -15.46 -5.57
C THR A 94 -11.38 -15.80 -7.02
N ASN A 95 -10.28 -15.72 -7.78
CA ASN A 95 -10.09 -16.26 -9.11
C ASN A 95 -10.21 -17.80 -9.12
N SER A 96 -10.68 -18.34 -10.25
CA SER A 96 -10.34 -19.61 -10.93
C SER A 96 -9.99 -20.88 -10.10
N PRO A 97 -10.55 -22.07 -10.42
CA PRO A 97 -10.35 -23.32 -9.65
C PRO A 97 -8.97 -23.98 -9.81
N ALA A 98 -7.95 -23.25 -10.26
CA ALA A 98 -6.59 -23.78 -10.32
C ALA A 98 -5.85 -23.49 -9.00
N CYS A 99 -5.43 -24.54 -8.30
CA CYS A 99 -4.47 -24.42 -7.21
C CYS A 99 -3.14 -23.90 -7.76
N TYR A 100 -2.82 -22.63 -7.52
CA TYR A 100 -1.50 -22.10 -7.78
C TYR A 100 -0.62 -22.29 -6.55
N THR A 101 0.56 -22.87 -6.74
CA THR A 101 1.61 -22.85 -5.72
C THR A 101 1.99 -21.41 -5.43
N VAL A 102 1.69 -20.94 -4.21
CA VAL A 102 2.21 -19.68 -3.67
C VAL A 102 3.70 -19.87 -3.47
N LYS A 103 4.51 -19.33 -4.38
CA LYS A 103 5.94 -19.23 -4.19
C LYS A 103 6.20 -17.98 -3.34
N GLN A 104 6.71 -18.15 -2.13
CA GLN A 104 7.27 -17.03 -1.39
C GLN A 104 8.42 -16.45 -2.22
N ILE A 105 8.27 -15.22 -2.67
CA ILE A 105 9.36 -14.45 -3.24
C ILE A 105 10.00 -13.75 -2.05
N ASP A 106 11.16 -14.23 -1.64
CA ASP A 106 11.99 -13.55 -0.67
C ASP A 106 12.22 -12.11 -1.15
N ARG A 107 12.10 -11.13 -0.23
CA ARG A 107 12.37 -9.70 -0.46
C ARG A 107 13.73 -9.44 -1.10
N ARG A 108 14.67 -10.40 -1.02
CA ARG A 108 16.03 -10.31 -1.58
C ARG A 108 16.23 -11.09 -2.89
N GLY A 109 15.22 -11.82 -3.36
CA GLY A 109 15.29 -12.64 -4.57
C GLY A 109 14.90 -11.87 -5.83
N ALA A 110 15.52 -12.22 -6.97
CA ALA A 110 15.10 -11.69 -8.26
C ALA A 110 13.62 -12.03 -8.55
N LEU A 111 12.89 -11.08 -9.13
CA LEU A 111 11.49 -11.26 -9.51
C LEU A 111 11.33 -12.52 -10.38
N PRO A 112 10.29 -13.35 -10.15
CA PRO A 112 10.08 -14.54 -10.97
C PRO A 112 9.77 -14.17 -12.42
N ASN A 113 10.56 -14.69 -13.35
CA ASN A 113 10.41 -14.54 -14.81
C ASN A 113 9.17 -15.26 -15.41
N ILE A 114 8.13 -15.56 -14.63
CA ILE A 114 7.07 -16.49 -15.06
C ILE A 114 5.90 -15.79 -15.75
N CYS A 115 5.74 -14.47 -15.62
CA CYS A 115 4.63 -13.79 -16.28
C CYS A 115 5.07 -13.28 -17.67
N LYS A 116 5.04 -14.17 -18.68
CA LYS A 116 4.98 -13.75 -20.08
C LYS A 116 3.61 -13.10 -20.31
N SER A 117 3.51 -11.80 -20.01
CA SER A 117 2.32 -10.95 -20.19
C SER A 117 1.16 -11.21 -19.21
N PRO A 118 1.30 -10.87 -17.92
CA PRO A 118 0.12 -10.58 -17.11
C PRO A 118 -0.50 -9.32 -17.71
N GLY A 119 -1.76 -9.36 -18.12
CA GLY A 119 -2.47 -8.15 -18.57
C GLY A 119 -2.15 -6.99 -17.62
N LYS A 120 -1.70 -5.88 -18.20
CA LYS A 120 -1.00 -4.77 -17.53
C LYS A 120 -1.50 -4.51 -16.10
N GLY A 121 -0.64 -4.79 -15.12
CA GLY A 121 -0.82 -4.44 -13.72
C GLY A 121 0.52 -4.61 -13.01
N ASN A 122 0.95 -3.60 -12.26
CA ASN A 122 2.19 -3.71 -11.49
C ASN A 122 1.99 -4.75 -10.37
N PRO A 123 2.97 -5.62 -10.10
CA PRO A 123 2.82 -6.65 -9.08
C PRO A 123 2.53 -6.03 -7.72
N ILE A 124 1.48 -6.51 -7.06
CA ILE A 124 1.17 -6.21 -5.67
C ILE A 124 1.75 -7.30 -4.77
N PHE A 125 2.12 -6.96 -3.54
CA PHE A 125 2.46 -7.95 -2.54
C PHE A 125 1.18 -8.64 -2.06
N PRO A 126 1.02 -9.95 -2.27
CA PRO A 126 -0.26 -10.63 -2.03
C PRO A 126 -0.68 -10.65 -0.56
N LEU A 127 0.28 -10.60 0.37
CA LEU A 127 -0.01 -10.62 1.81
C LEU A 127 -0.41 -9.26 2.38
N THR A 128 0.09 -8.17 1.80
CA THR A 128 -0.14 -6.82 2.33
C THR A 128 -1.02 -5.96 1.44
N GLY A 129 -1.26 -6.38 0.18
CA GLY A 129 -1.95 -5.58 -0.83
C GLY A 129 -1.13 -4.39 -1.32
N ASN A 130 0.10 -4.20 -0.84
CA ASN A 130 0.90 -3.03 -1.16
C ASN A 130 1.47 -3.16 -2.57
N LYS A 131 1.36 -2.09 -3.35
CA LYS A 131 2.05 -1.94 -4.63
C LYS A 131 3.42 -1.34 -4.35
N ARG A 132 4.45 -1.95 -4.95
CA ARG A 132 5.82 -1.45 -4.88
C ARG A 132 6.47 -1.47 -6.25
N GLU A 133 7.23 -0.41 -6.53
CA GLU A 133 7.90 -0.25 -7.81
C GLU A 133 9.22 0.47 -7.64
N ASP A 134 10.28 -0.12 -8.20
CA ASP A 134 11.62 0.46 -8.20
C ASP A 134 11.92 1.02 -9.60
N VAL A 135 12.39 2.26 -9.65
CA VAL A 135 12.72 2.98 -10.89
C VAL A 135 14.18 3.42 -10.85
N ASP A 136 15.04 2.73 -11.60
CA ASP A 136 16.43 3.17 -11.82
C ASP A 136 16.41 4.47 -12.65
N LEU A 137 17.01 5.52 -12.10
CA LEU A 137 17.04 6.85 -12.70
C LEU A 137 18.11 7.01 -13.77
N ARG A 138 18.93 5.97 -13.99
CA ARG A 138 20.12 5.95 -14.87
C ARG A 138 21.19 6.97 -14.49
N ILE A 139 21.11 7.50 -13.28
CA ILE A 139 22.12 8.37 -12.67
C ILE A 139 22.90 7.55 -11.66
N ARG A 140 24.22 7.72 -11.64
CA ARG A 140 25.13 6.98 -10.76
C ARG A 140 25.91 7.92 -9.86
N THR A 141 26.13 7.51 -8.61
CA THR A 141 27.04 8.18 -7.66
C THR A 141 27.62 7.15 -6.70
N GLY A 142 28.91 7.26 -6.36
CA GLY A 142 29.60 6.24 -5.54
C GLY A 142 29.56 4.83 -6.15
N GLY A 143 29.47 4.75 -7.49
CA GLY A 143 29.29 3.48 -8.21
C GLY A 143 27.91 2.82 -8.03
N LYS A 144 26.93 3.50 -7.42
CA LYS A 144 25.58 2.97 -7.17
C LYS A 144 24.52 3.70 -8.00
N SER A 145 23.45 2.99 -8.39
CA SER A 145 22.26 3.59 -9.01
C SER A 145 21.55 4.51 -8.05
N LEU A 146 21.10 5.66 -8.56
CA LEU A 146 19.98 6.36 -7.96
C LEU A 146 18.68 5.68 -8.39
N VAL A 147 17.85 5.36 -7.41
CA VAL A 147 16.58 4.66 -7.59
C VAL A 147 15.49 5.45 -6.86
N LEU A 148 14.32 5.55 -7.49
CA LEU A 148 13.08 5.91 -6.80
C LEU A 148 12.29 4.66 -6.49
N VAL A 149 11.81 4.55 -5.26
CA VAL A 149 10.99 3.42 -4.79
C VAL A 149 9.62 3.93 -4.41
N TYR A 150 8.60 3.51 -5.15
CA TYR A 150 7.21 3.71 -4.79
C TYR A 150 6.78 2.60 -3.84
N ASP A 151 6.10 2.96 -2.75
CA ASP A 151 5.45 2.00 -1.85
C ASP A 151 4.10 2.56 -1.39
N SER A 152 3.02 1.86 -1.73
CA SER A 152 1.65 2.27 -1.38
C SER A 152 1.32 2.04 0.10
N ALA A 153 2.17 1.34 0.86
CA ALA A 153 1.97 1.09 2.28
C ALA A 153 1.77 2.38 3.10
N ASP A 154 2.47 3.44 2.71
CA ASP A 154 2.41 4.74 3.38
C ASP A 154 1.04 5.43 3.22
N ALA A 155 0.27 5.05 2.18
CA ALA A 155 -1.10 5.51 1.95
C ALA A 155 -2.17 4.55 2.50
N ALA A 156 -1.78 3.43 3.13
CA ALA A 156 -2.74 2.45 3.63
C ALA A 156 -3.72 3.09 4.63
N PRO A 157 -5.03 2.78 4.56
CA PRO A 157 -6.01 3.26 5.52
C PRO A 157 -5.63 2.84 6.93
N MET A 158 -5.88 3.72 7.89
CA MET A 158 -5.66 3.44 9.29
C MET A 158 -6.99 3.34 10.02
N THR A 159 -7.05 2.45 11.01
CA THR A 159 -8.18 2.38 11.94
C THR A 159 -8.40 3.75 12.58
N ALA A 160 -9.67 4.14 12.73
CA ALA A 160 -10.04 5.39 13.37
C ALA A 160 -9.38 5.51 14.75
N GLY A 161 -8.70 6.65 15.00
CA GLY A 161 -7.96 6.90 16.24
C GLY A 161 -6.50 6.45 16.25
N ALA A 162 -6.03 5.75 15.22
CA ALA A 162 -4.60 5.41 15.10
C ALA A 162 -3.77 6.64 14.66
N ILE A 163 -2.60 6.82 15.28
CA ILE A 163 -1.66 7.91 14.98
C ILE A 163 -0.62 7.39 13.99
N ARG A 164 -0.47 8.06 12.83
CA ARG A 164 0.66 7.77 11.92
C ARG A 164 1.97 8.09 12.65
N PRO A 165 2.96 7.19 12.63
CA PRO A 165 4.30 7.55 13.05
C PRO A 165 4.77 8.81 12.30
N PRO A 166 5.63 9.65 12.92
CA PRO A 166 6.19 10.81 12.25
C PRO A 166 6.76 10.41 10.91
N ALA A 167 6.52 11.20 9.86
CA ALA A 167 7.09 10.96 8.55
C ALA A 167 8.62 10.97 8.67
N VAL A 168 9.22 9.78 8.60
CA VAL A 168 10.69 9.59 8.65
C VAL A 168 11.32 9.93 7.30
N LYS A 169 10.48 10.19 6.30
CA LYS A 169 10.89 10.49 4.93
C LYS A 169 11.12 11.99 4.77
N PRO A 170 12.31 12.42 4.33
CA PRO A 170 12.55 13.82 4.03
C PRO A 170 11.80 14.24 2.75
N PRO A 171 11.62 15.56 2.52
CA PRO A 171 11.07 16.07 1.26
C PRO A 171 11.83 15.49 0.06
N GLY A 172 11.10 15.08 -0.97
CA GLY A 172 11.66 14.32 -2.09
C GLY A 172 10.67 14.20 -3.24
N ALA A 173 10.52 13.00 -3.79
CA ALA A 173 9.70 12.75 -4.99
C ALA A 173 8.18 12.59 -4.71
N GLY A 174 7.68 13.21 -3.64
CA GLY A 174 6.30 13.06 -3.16
C GLY A 174 6.16 12.05 -2.01
N ALA A 175 4.95 11.92 -1.48
CA ALA A 175 4.68 11.19 -0.24
C ALA A 175 5.04 9.69 -0.33
N LEU A 176 4.76 9.05 -1.46
CA LEU A 176 4.90 7.60 -1.64
C LEU A 176 6.19 7.17 -2.34
N TRP A 177 7.00 8.13 -2.81
CA TRP A 177 8.26 7.87 -3.53
C TRP A 177 9.50 8.18 -2.72
N SER A 178 10.25 7.15 -2.36
CA SER A 178 11.51 7.26 -1.64
C SER A 178 12.68 7.30 -2.62
N SER A 179 13.76 7.96 -2.25
CA SER A 179 14.97 8.06 -3.07
C SER A 179 16.14 7.47 -2.32
N THR A 180 17.04 6.80 -3.05
CA THR A 180 18.25 6.17 -2.49
C THR A 180 19.07 7.06 -1.55
N LEU A 181 19.06 8.39 -1.72
CA LEU A 181 19.84 9.33 -0.91
C LEU A 181 19.00 10.17 0.06
N HIS A 182 17.68 10.17 -0.09
CA HIS A 182 16.75 10.90 0.78
C HIS A 182 16.45 10.06 2.02
N ARG A 183 17.40 10.05 2.96
CA ARG A 183 17.34 9.27 4.21
C ARG A 183 17.36 10.19 5.41
N ARG A 184 16.80 9.71 6.51
CA ARG A 184 16.73 10.49 7.76
C ARG A 184 16.68 9.61 8.99
N VAL A 185 17.26 10.09 10.08
CA VAL A 185 17.04 9.59 11.43
C VAL A 185 16.09 10.54 12.15
N VAL A 186 15.07 9.98 12.82
CA VAL A 186 14.16 10.73 13.69
C VAL A 186 14.20 10.08 15.07
N VAL A 187 14.71 10.82 16.06
CA VAL A 187 14.63 10.44 17.47
C VAL A 187 13.24 10.80 17.98
N GLN A 188 12.50 9.83 18.51
CA GLN A 188 11.11 10.06 18.94
C GLN A 188 11.06 10.90 20.22
N LEU A 189 11.81 10.47 21.23
CA LEU A 189 12.11 11.20 22.46
C LEU A 189 13.49 10.74 22.94
N PRO A 190 14.31 11.62 23.56
CA PRO A 190 15.59 11.22 24.12
C PRO A 190 15.44 10.00 25.03
N GLY A 191 16.22 8.94 24.78
CA GLY A 191 16.16 7.69 25.55
C GLY A 191 15.02 6.73 25.20
N LYS A 192 14.08 7.09 24.31
CA LYS A 192 12.91 6.25 23.98
C LYS A 192 13.07 5.44 22.70
N GLY A 193 13.80 5.94 21.72
CA GLY A 193 14.04 5.22 20.47
C GLY A 193 14.27 6.13 19.27
N ALA A 194 14.58 5.51 18.14
CA ALA A 194 14.81 6.19 16.88
C ALA A 194 14.21 5.42 15.70
N LEU A 195 13.79 6.17 14.69
CA LEU A 195 13.35 5.66 13.41
C LEU A 195 14.36 6.06 12.34
N VAL A 196 14.72 5.13 11.46
CA VAL A 196 15.64 5.38 10.35
C VAL A 196 14.91 5.15 9.04
N GLY A 197 14.61 6.25 8.34
CA GLY A 197 13.99 6.27 7.03
C GLY A 197 15.04 5.95 5.98
N ARG A 198 14.82 4.85 5.26
CA ARG A 198 15.76 4.29 4.29
C ARG A 198 15.42 4.74 2.87
N GLY A 199 16.42 4.72 2.00
CA GLY A 199 16.25 5.15 0.61
C GLY A 199 15.42 4.20 -0.25
N ASP A 200 15.14 3.00 0.25
CA ASP A 200 14.28 1.99 -0.37
C ASP A 200 12.85 1.99 0.20
N GLY A 201 12.47 3.06 0.91
CA GLY A 201 11.15 3.23 1.52
C GLY A 201 10.93 2.48 2.83
N ARG A 202 11.85 1.62 3.27
CA ARG A 202 11.73 0.99 4.58
C ARG A 202 11.96 2.02 5.69
N THR A 203 11.29 1.80 6.82
CA THR A 203 11.67 2.43 8.08
C THR A 203 12.20 1.35 9.01
N VAL A 204 13.39 1.55 9.57
CA VAL A 204 13.96 0.67 10.58
C VAL A 204 13.74 1.29 11.95
N HIS A 205 13.20 0.50 12.87
CA HIS A 205 12.92 0.92 14.23
C HIS A 205 14.06 0.47 15.16
N PHE A 206 14.41 1.34 16.10
CA PHE A 206 15.27 1.01 17.22
C PHE A 206 14.66 1.47 18.52
N ALA A 207 14.57 0.57 19.49
CA ALA A 207 14.19 0.88 20.86
C ALA A 207 15.31 1.66 21.57
N GLY A 208 14.94 2.59 22.44
CA GLY A 208 15.89 3.22 23.35
C GLY A 208 16.18 2.36 24.57
N ASN A 209 17.37 2.50 25.15
CA ASN A 209 17.72 1.85 26.42
C ASN A 209 17.70 2.85 27.62
N GLY A 210 17.04 3.99 27.45
CA GLY A 210 17.09 5.11 28.41
C GLY A 210 18.27 6.08 28.19
N SER A 211 19.28 5.72 27.40
CA SER A 211 20.34 6.64 26.94
C SER A 211 19.96 7.32 25.63
N SER A 212 20.45 8.54 25.42
CA SER A 212 20.29 9.26 24.15
C SER A 212 21.23 8.75 23.04
N ASP A 213 22.21 7.91 23.39
CA ASP A 213 23.30 7.55 22.48
C ASP A 213 23.35 6.08 22.06
N THR A 214 22.53 5.23 22.70
CA THR A 214 22.49 3.80 22.43
C THR A 214 21.08 3.38 22.03
N PHE A 215 21.00 2.65 20.92
CA PHE A 215 19.75 2.17 20.34
C PHE A 215 19.82 0.66 20.16
N ILE A 216 18.72 -0.02 20.46
CA ILE A 216 18.59 -1.47 20.41
C ILE A 216 17.72 -1.81 19.20
N ALA A 217 18.27 -2.56 18.26
CA ALA A 217 17.51 -3.07 17.12
C ALA A 217 16.53 -4.16 17.56
N ASP A 218 15.46 -4.36 16.80
CA ASP A 218 14.58 -5.51 16.98
C ASP A 218 15.36 -6.83 16.80
N ALA A 219 14.90 -7.92 17.43
CA ALA A 219 15.67 -9.16 17.53
C ALA A 219 16.01 -9.82 16.18
N ASP A 220 15.25 -9.51 15.12
CA ASP A 220 15.45 -9.99 13.75
C ASP A 220 16.20 -9.00 12.85
N THR A 221 16.60 -7.85 13.39
CA THR A 221 17.28 -6.77 12.68
C THR A 221 18.75 -6.74 13.04
N ASN A 222 19.61 -7.05 12.07
CA ASN A 222 21.08 -7.03 12.24
C ASN A 222 21.72 -5.64 12.09
N ASP A 223 20.91 -4.64 11.75
CA ASP A 223 21.38 -3.26 11.60
C ASP A 223 21.73 -2.65 12.95
N ARG A 224 22.61 -1.65 12.96
CA ARG A 224 23.03 -0.98 14.20
C ARG A 224 22.90 0.53 14.05
N LEU A 225 22.41 1.19 15.09
CA LEU A 225 22.38 2.64 15.19
C LEU A 225 23.09 3.03 16.49
N THR A 226 24.09 3.89 16.38
CA THR A 226 24.77 4.50 17.53
C THR A 226 24.86 5.99 17.36
N ARG A 227 24.94 6.73 18.45
CA ARG A 227 25.24 8.16 18.43
C ARG A 227 26.57 8.40 19.14
N VAL A 228 27.46 9.13 18.49
CA VAL A 228 28.79 9.44 19.01
C VAL A 228 29.11 10.87 18.64
N GLU A 229 29.47 11.69 19.62
CA GLU A 229 29.81 13.12 19.41
C GLU A 229 28.72 13.90 18.67
N GLY A 230 27.45 13.62 18.97
CA GLY A 230 26.29 14.28 18.38
C GLY A 230 25.89 13.78 16.99
N VAL A 231 26.68 12.90 16.38
CA VAL A 231 26.46 12.32 15.04
C VAL A 231 25.89 10.92 15.16
N PHE A 232 24.93 10.56 14.30
CA PHE A 232 24.42 9.19 14.24
C PHE A 232 25.20 8.36 13.22
N ARG A 233 25.56 7.14 13.60
CA ARG A 233 26.17 6.13 12.74
C ARG A 233 25.22 4.95 12.60
N TYR A 234 24.80 4.69 11.38
CA TYR A 234 23.96 3.55 11.04
C TYR A 234 24.75 2.54 10.21
N TYR A 235 24.78 1.29 10.64
CA TYR A 235 25.35 0.18 9.88
C TYR A 235 24.23 -0.66 9.27
N ASP A 236 24.13 -0.69 7.94
CA ASP A 236 23.25 -1.59 7.20
C ASP A 236 23.97 -2.93 7.04
N ALA A 237 23.53 -3.96 7.76
CA ALA A 237 24.18 -5.26 7.72
C ALA A 237 23.97 -5.97 6.38
N SER A 238 22.84 -5.70 5.70
CA SER A 238 22.50 -6.34 4.43
C SER A 238 23.30 -5.76 3.27
N ALA A 239 23.41 -4.44 3.21
CA ALA A 239 24.16 -3.72 2.19
C ALA A 239 25.65 -3.58 2.51
N LYS A 240 26.05 -3.91 3.76
CA LYS A 240 27.40 -3.66 4.30
C LYS A 240 27.83 -2.22 4.11
N THR A 241 26.95 -1.30 4.51
CA THR A 241 27.19 0.15 4.38
C THR A 241 27.21 0.82 5.74
N LEU A 242 28.08 1.80 5.89
CA LEU A 242 28.09 2.69 7.04
C LEU A 242 27.58 4.06 6.59
N GLU A 243 26.54 4.54 7.27
CA GLU A 243 25.90 5.81 7.01
C GLU A 243 26.07 6.74 8.20
N THR A 244 26.37 7.99 7.91
CA THR A 244 26.57 9.04 8.91
C THR A 244 25.47 10.06 8.77
N PHE A 245 24.85 10.44 9.88
CA PHE A 245 23.84 11.49 9.93
C PHE A 245 24.23 12.58 10.92
N ASP A 246 23.92 13.84 10.61
CA ASP A 246 24.11 14.96 11.52
C ASP A 246 23.24 14.87 12.78
N ASP A 247 23.42 15.80 13.71
CA ASP A 247 22.67 15.89 14.96
C ASP A 247 21.16 16.12 14.77
N LYS A 248 20.76 16.59 13.58
CA LYS A 248 19.36 16.79 13.14
C LYS A 248 18.81 15.58 12.37
N GLY A 249 19.62 14.53 12.22
CA GLY A 249 19.29 13.28 11.58
C GLY A 249 19.34 13.31 10.05
N LYS A 250 20.01 14.28 9.42
CA LYS A 250 20.19 14.33 7.96
C LYS A 250 21.41 13.52 7.55
N LEU A 251 21.29 12.74 6.48
CA LEU A 251 22.37 11.91 5.98
C LEU A 251 23.52 12.76 5.42
N THR A 252 24.70 12.68 6.01
CA THR A 252 25.90 13.43 5.55
C THR A 252 26.88 12.58 4.77
N SER A 253 26.95 11.27 5.02
CA SER A 253 27.78 10.37 4.20
C SER A 253 27.26 8.94 4.13
N ILE A 254 27.61 8.25 3.04
CA ILE A 254 27.50 6.80 2.89
C ILE A 254 28.86 6.26 2.51
N HIS A 255 29.32 5.24 3.22
CA HIS A 255 30.53 4.47 2.91
C HIS A 255 30.14 3.02 2.61
N TRP A 256 30.61 2.51 1.48
CA TRP A 256 30.40 1.11 1.11
C TRP A 256 31.62 0.27 1.47
N ALA A 257 31.42 -1.01 1.79
CA ALA A 257 32.51 -1.95 2.04
C ALA A 257 33.49 -2.12 0.85
N THR A 258 33.08 -1.71 -0.35
CA THR A 258 33.90 -1.69 -1.57
C THR A 258 34.86 -0.50 -1.65
N GLY A 259 34.80 0.44 -0.69
CA GLY A 259 35.73 1.56 -0.54
C GLY A 259 35.24 2.87 -1.16
N GLU A 260 34.19 2.86 -1.98
CA GLU A 260 33.57 4.10 -2.43
C GLU A 260 32.82 4.78 -1.28
N SER A 261 32.66 6.09 -1.41
CA SER A 261 31.78 6.87 -0.56
C SER A 261 31.10 8.01 -1.31
N VAL A 262 30.04 8.52 -0.71
CA VAL A 262 29.35 9.72 -1.14
C VAL A 262 29.15 10.62 0.07
N THR A 263 29.46 11.90 -0.09
CA THR A 263 29.18 12.96 0.88
C THR A 263 28.01 13.80 0.36
N LEU A 264 27.09 14.13 1.26
CA LEU A 264 25.86 14.84 0.93
C LEU A 264 25.89 16.26 1.51
N GLY A 265 25.40 17.23 0.74
CA GLY A 265 25.31 18.62 1.15
C GLY A 265 23.90 19.17 1.05
N TYR A 266 23.56 20.08 1.96
CA TYR A 266 22.22 20.60 2.13
C TYR A 266 22.16 22.12 1.98
N SER A 267 21.01 22.65 1.60
CA SER A 267 20.77 24.09 1.59
C SER A 267 20.85 24.69 3.00
N ALA A 268 21.59 25.79 3.15
CA ALA A 268 21.66 26.55 4.41
C ALA A 268 20.51 27.57 4.53
N SER A 269 19.97 28.02 3.39
CA SER A 269 18.87 28.95 3.23
C SER A 269 18.23 28.73 1.85
N ALA A 270 17.18 29.50 1.53
CA ALA A 270 16.60 29.52 0.19
C ALA A 270 17.66 29.91 -0.87
N ASN A 271 17.69 29.21 -2.00
CA ASN A 271 18.58 29.46 -3.13
C ASN A 271 17.95 28.93 -4.43
N SER A 272 18.71 28.91 -5.52
CA SER A 272 18.23 28.46 -6.83
C SER A 272 17.84 26.98 -6.91
N LEU A 273 18.31 26.16 -5.97
CA LEU A 273 18.02 24.71 -5.92
C LEU A 273 16.93 24.38 -4.90
N ALA A 274 16.77 25.16 -3.85
CA ALA A 274 15.89 24.83 -2.74
C ALA A 274 15.16 26.05 -2.17
N PRO A 275 13.87 25.94 -1.80
CA PRO A 275 13.09 27.08 -1.33
C PRO A 275 13.37 27.46 0.13
N ALA A 276 14.05 26.60 0.90
CA ALA A 276 14.45 26.88 2.28
C ALA A 276 15.69 26.07 2.66
N ALA A 277 16.10 26.15 3.92
CA ALA A 277 17.19 25.35 4.48
C ALA A 277 16.79 23.87 4.63
N GLY A 278 17.79 23.00 4.52
CA GLY A 278 17.67 21.57 4.86
C GLY A 278 17.23 20.63 3.75
N TYR A 279 17.19 21.10 2.50
CA TYR A 279 17.00 20.26 1.33
C TYR A 279 18.35 19.71 0.85
N LEU A 280 18.39 18.45 0.44
CA LEU A 280 19.60 17.81 -0.11
C LEU A 280 19.89 18.44 -1.47
N THR A 281 20.96 19.23 -1.61
CA THR A 281 21.24 19.93 -2.87
C THR A 281 22.26 19.20 -3.73
N HIS A 282 23.15 18.41 -3.12
CA HIS A 282 24.13 17.66 -3.89
C HIS A 282 24.67 16.42 -3.16
N ALA A 283 25.20 15.50 -3.97
CA ALA A 283 25.94 14.32 -3.55
C ALA A 283 27.27 14.26 -4.32
N LEU A 284 28.39 14.29 -3.61
CA LEU A 284 29.74 14.23 -4.14
C LEU A 284 30.34 12.85 -3.88
N ASP A 285 30.81 12.17 -4.92
CA ASP A 285 31.50 10.88 -4.75
C ASP A 285 33.02 11.02 -4.58
N THR A 286 33.69 9.92 -4.23
CA THR A 286 35.15 9.84 -4.07
C THR A 286 35.95 10.20 -5.32
N SER A 287 35.33 10.17 -6.50
CA SER A 287 35.97 10.53 -7.77
C SER A 287 35.77 12.01 -8.13
N GLY A 288 35.12 12.79 -7.26
CA GLY A 288 34.84 14.21 -7.50
C GLY A 288 33.62 14.47 -8.38
N ARG A 289 32.83 13.43 -8.71
CA ARG A 289 31.61 13.59 -9.49
C ARG A 289 30.48 14.05 -8.58
N THR A 290 29.75 15.07 -9.02
CA THR A 290 28.64 15.65 -8.27
C THR A 290 27.32 15.35 -8.96
N VAL A 291 26.34 14.89 -8.19
CA VAL A 291 24.93 14.88 -8.59
C VAL A 291 24.22 16.00 -7.82
N THR A 292 23.46 16.82 -8.53
CA THR A 292 22.74 17.98 -7.97
C THR A 292 21.23 17.72 -7.97
N PHE A 293 20.54 18.20 -6.94
CA PHE A 293 19.10 18.05 -6.75
C PHE A 293 18.47 19.44 -6.65
N ALA A 294 17.41 19.68 -7.42
CA ALA A 294 16.63 20.90 -7.36
C ALA A 294 15.19 20.60 -6.94
N TYR A 295 14.54 21.57 -6.31
CA TYR A 295 13.20 21.46 -5.76
C TYR A 295 12.31 22.58 -6.27
N GLN A 296 11.04 22.26 -6.47
CA GLN A 296 9.99 23.23 -6.71
C GLN A 296 9.09 23.33 -5.47
N LEU A 297 8.63 24.54 -5.17
CA LEU A 297 7.66 24.76 -4.10
C LEU A 297 6.26 24.86 -4.73
N PRO A 298 5.37 23.86 -4.52
CA PRO A 298 3.99 23.96 -4.98
C PRO A 298 3.28 25.13 -4.30
N ALA A 299 2.31 25.74 -4.99
CA ALA A 299 1.51 26.83 -4.42
C ALA A 299 0.83 26.38 -3.11
N GLY A 300 0.88 27.28 -2.11
CA GLY A 300 0.32 27.04 -0.77
C GLY A 300 1.06 26.00 0.08
N ALA A 301 2.22 25.51 -0.36
CA ALA A 301 3.04 24.60 0.44
C ALA A 301 3.98 25.37 1.38
N ASP A 302 4.24 24.81 2.56
CA ASP A 302 5.26 25.32 3.48
C ASP A 302 6.66 25.15 2.87
N PRO A 303 7.47 26.22 2.72
CA PRO A 303 8.84 26.13 2.21
C PRO A 303 9.73 25.14 2.94
N ALA A 304 9.49 24.88 4.23
CA ALA A 304 10.33 24.00 5.05
C ALA A 304 10.06 22.50 4.84
N THR A 305 8.84 22.14 4.40
CA THR A 305 8.40 20.74 4.39
C THR A 305 7.69 20.31 3.11
N GLY A 306 7.19 21.26 2.33
CA GLY A 306 6.24 21.00 1.24
C GLY A 306 6.83 21.06 -0.16
N ALA A 307 8.14 21.27 -0.33
CA ALA A 307 8.76 21.28 -1.65
C ALA A 307 8.96 19.86 -2.21
N LEU A 308 8.92 19.75 -3.53
CA LEU A 308 9.03 18.50 -4.28
C LEU A 308 10.29 18.52 -5.13
N LEU A 309 10.98 17.38 -5.24
CA LEU A 309 12.16 17.25 -6.09
C LEU A 309 11.76 17.48 -7.55
N SER A 310 12.28 18.53 -8.20
CA SER A 310 11.91 18.92 -9.57
C SER A 310 12.91 18.41 -10.60
N SER A 311 14.20 18.34 -10.26
CA SER A 311 15.20 17.77 -11.15
C SER A 311 16.39 17.16 -10.42
N ILE A 312 17.06 16.25 -11.13
CA ILE A 312 18.34 15.66 -10.74
C ILE A 312 19.29 15.82 -11.92
N THR A 313 20.44 16.45 -11.70
CA THR A 313 21.45 16.67 -12.73
C THR A 313 22.71 15.89 -12.38
N ASP A 314 23.18 15.06 -13.28
CA ASP A 314 24.41 14.28 -13.08
C ASP A 314 25.68 15.11 -13.33
N ALA A 315 26.84 14.47 -13.12
CA ALA A 315 28.14 15.12 -13.29
C ALA A 315 28.49 15.46 -14.74
N GLN A 316 27.74 14.95 -15.72
CA GLN A 316 27.88 15.29 -17.14
C GLN A 316 26.92 16.41 -17.56
N GLY A 317 26.10 16.92 -16.63
CA GLY A 317 25.08 17.93 -16.90
C GLY A 317 23.80 17.35 -17.52
N GLN A 318 23.65 16.03 -17.58
CA GLN A 318 22.42 15.41 -18.04
C GLN A 318 21.36 15.52 -16.94
N MET A 319 20.21 16.09 -17.31
CA MET A 319 19.13 16.38 -16.39
C MET A 319 17.98 15.37 -16.52
N LEU A 320 17.54 14.85 -15.38
CA LEU A 320 16.27 14.15 -15.20
C LEU A 320 15.27 15.13 -14.59
N VAL A 321 14.12 15.32 -15.23
CA VAL A 321 13.03 16.17 -14.74
C VAL A 321 11.91 15.31 -14.17
N LEU A 322 11.39 15.70 -13.00
CA LEU A 322 10.27 15.06 -12.32
C LEU A 322 9.02 15.95 -12.47
N GLY A 323 7.95 15.40 -13.03
CA GLY A 323 6.66 16.08 -13.17
C GLY A 323 5.63 15.56 -12.17
N TYR A 324 4.76 16.44 -11.68
CA TYR A 324 3.74 16.11 -10.67
C TYR A 324 2.34 16.47 -11.14
N ASP A 325 1.35 15.72 -10.67
CA ASP A 325 -0.07 16.06 -10.85
C ASP A 325 -0.53 17.16 -9.86
N SER A 326 -1.79 17.58 -9.98
CA SER A 326 -2.39 18.58 -9.08
C SER A 326 -2.45 18.13 -7.61
N SER A 327 -2.42 16.83 -7.36
CA SER A 327 -2.42 16.21 -6.04
C SER A 327 -1.01 16.02 -5.47
N ARG A 328 0.02 16.52 -6.16
CA ARG A 328 1.45 16.42 -5.79
C ARG A 328 2.00 15.00 -5.85
N ASN A 329 1.39 14.12 -6.65
CA ASN A 329 1.93 12.79 -6.94
C ASN A 329 2.90 12.86 -8.12
N LEU A 330 3.98 12.08 -8.09
CA LEU A 330 4.93 12.00 -9.19
C LEU A 330 4.22 11.42 -10.43
N ALA A 331 3.94 12.23 -11.43
CA ALA A 331 3.22 11.81 -12.63
C ALA A 331 4.17 11.43 -13.76
N SER A 332 5.39 11.97 -13.80
CA SER A 332 6.33 11.67 -14.88
C SER A 332 7.80 11.83 -14.53
N LEU A 333 8.63 11.14 -15.32
CA LEU A 333 10.06 11.32 -15.43
C LEU A 333 10.42 11.61 -16.88
N ALA A 334 11.28 12.60 -17.12
CA ALA A 334 11.83 12.91 -18.43
C ALA A 334 13.35 12.97 -18.38
N TRP A 335 14.03 12.11 -19.14
CA TRP A 335 15.48 12.03 -19.21
C TRP A 335 16.02 12.94 -20.32
N ALA A 336 17.27 13.38 -20.18
CA ALA A 336 17.96 14.25 -21.15
C ALA A 336 18.07 13.64 -22.58
N ASP A 337 17.95 12.32 -22.70
CA ASP A 337 17.95 11.60 -23.99
C ASP A 337 16.57 11.58 -24.68
N GLY A 338 15.59 12.31 -24.14
CA GLY A 338 14.22 12.41 -24.66
C GLY A 338 13.29 11.27 -24.23
N ARG A 339 13.79 10.26 -23.50
CA ARG A 339 12.92 9.22 -22.94
C ARG A 339 12.03 9.82 -21.87
N THR A 340 10.82 9.31 -21.78
CA THR A 340 9.88 9.68 -20.72
C THR A 340 9.24 8.44 -20.12
N ARG A 341 8.82 8.55 -18.86
CA ARG A 341 8.02 7.56 -18.14
C ARG A 341 6.85 8.30 -17.51
N GLN A 342 5.66 7.76 -17.68
CA GLN A 342 4.44 8.28 -17.07
C GLN A 342 3.98 7.30 -16.01
N PHE A 343 3.50 7.83 -14.88
CA PHE A 343 2.89 7.07 -13.80
C PHE A 343 1.40 7.33 -13.81
N HIS A 344 0.63 6.24 -13.77
CA HIS A 344 -0.82 6.29 -13.69
C HIS A 344 -1.25 5.71 -12.35
N TYR A 345 -2.05 6.52 -11.66
CA TYR A 345 -2.63 6.19 -10.37
C TYR A 345 -4.12 5.93 -10.59
N GLU A 346 -4.63 4.80 -10.08
CA GLU A 346 -6.06 4.47 -10.23
C GLU A 346 -6.94 5.46 -9.47
N ASN A 347 -6.43 6.00 -8.37
CA ASN A 347 -7.05 7.07 -7.61
C ASN A 347 -5.97 8.09 -7.20
N SER A 348 -6.03 9.32 -7.70
CA SER A 348 -5.02 10.35 -7.38
C SER A 348 -5.04 10.82 -5.93
N SER A 349 -6.11 10.53 -5.18
CA SER A 349 -6.19 10.76 -3.73
C SER A 349 -5.61 9.58 -2.92
N PHE A 350 -5.43 8.42 -3.56
CA PHE A 350 -4.80 7.21 -2.99
C PHE A 350 -3.85 6.60 -4.04
N PRO A 351 -2.75 7.31 -4.35
CA PRO A 351 -1.95 7.06 -5.53
C PRO A 351 -1.11 5.79 -5.42
#